data_AF-A0A150LFB7-F1
#
_entry.id   AF-A0A150LFB7-F1
#
_cell.length_a   1.000
_cell.length_b   1.000
_cell.length_c   1.000
_cell.angle_alpha   90.00
_cell.angle_beta   90.00
_cell.angle_gamma   90.00
#
_symmetry.space_group_name_H-M   'P 1'
#
loop_
_entity.id
_entity.type
_entity.pdbx_description
1 polymer ?
#
loop_
_entity_poly.entity_id
_entity_poly.type
_entity_poly.pdbx_seq_one_letter_code
_entity_poly.pdbx_strand_id
1 'polypeptide(L)' 'MITEELNVEDNDPMTAELLHFIDVLRGGAEPLVTGEDGLETLKVINAIIESANKGQKIDIY' A
#
# COMPACT_ATOMS: atom_id res chain seq x y z
N MET A 1 -12.70 29.38 -26.24
CA MET A 1 -11.83 28.44 -25.51
C MET A 1 -12.63 28.01 -24.30
N ILE A 2 -12.99 26.74 -24.19
CA ILE A 2 -13.75 26.22 -23.04
C ILE A 2 -12.71 25.75 -22.03
N THR A 3 -12.72 26.30 -20.82
CA THR A 3 -11.87 25.87 -19.70
C THR A 3 -12.66 24.89 -18.85
N GLU A 4 -12.12 23.69 -18.67
CA GLU A 4 -12.66 22.68 -17.77
C GLU A 4 -11.94 22.82 -16.43
N GLU A 5 -12.68 23.22 -15.38
CA GLU A 5 -12.16 23.24 -14.01
C GLU A 5 -12.46 21.90 -13.35
N LEU A 6 -11.43 21.10 -13.14
CA LEU A 6 -11.49 19.88 -12.34
C LEU A 6 -11.39 20.27 -10.86
N ASN A 7 -12.49 20.13 -10.14
CA ASN A 7 -12.50 20.31 -8.70
C ASN A 7 -11.90 19.05 -8.06
N VAL A 8 -10.63 19.12 -7.65
CA VAL A 8 -9.93 18.02 -6.99
C VAL A 8 -10.16 18.16 -5.49
N GLU A 9 -10.72 17.12 -4.87
CA GLU A 9 -10.89 17.06 -3.43
C GLU A 9 -9.51 17.00 -2.76
N ASP A 10 -9.30 17.86 -1.76
CA ASP A 10 -8.08 17.87 -0.96
C ASP A 10 -8.11 16.70 0.02
N ASN A 11 -7.70 15.54 -0.47
CA ASN A 11 -7.65 14.29 0.27
C ASN A 11 -6.20 13.94 0.61
N ASP A 12 -5.68 14.55 1.68
CA ASP A 12 -4.37 14.22 2.22
C ASP A 12 -4.27 12.69 2.46
N PRO A 13 -3.37 11.98 1.76
CA PRO A 13 -3.35 10.52 1.79
C PRO A 13 -3.14 9.93 3.18
N MET A 14 -2.32 10.57 4.02
CA MET A 14 -2.02 10.08 5.37
C MET A 14 -3.22 10.23 6.31
N THR A 15 -3.94 11.34 6.18
CA THR A 15 -5.19 11.57 6.91
C THR A 15 -6.26 10.58 6.47
N ALA A 16 -6.40 10.36 5.16
CA ALA A 16 -7.34 9.39 4.61
C ALA A 16 -7.05 7.96 5.09
N GLU A 17 -5.77 7.56 5.08
CA GLU A 17 -5.33 6.24 5.55
C GLU A 17 -5.65 6.02 7.03
N LEU A 18 -5.37 7.00 7.89
CA LEU A 18 -5.68 6.91 9.32
C LEU A 18 -7.18 6.85 9.60
N LEU A 19 -7.98 7.64 8.87
CA LEU A 19 -9.44 7.59 8.99
C LEU A 19 -10.00 6.23 8.58
N HIS A 20 -9.52 5.68 7.46
CA HIS A 20 -9.88 4.33 7.01
C HIS A 20 -9.50 3.28 8.06
N PHE A 21 -8.28 3.36 8.59
CA PHE A 21 -7.81 2.43 9.62
C PHE A 21 -8.70 2.45 10.86
N ILE A 22 -9.12 3.63 11.33
CA ILE A 22 -10.05 3.77 12.46
C ILE A 22 -11.42 3.17 12.13
N ASP A 23 -11.91 3.32 10.90
CA ASP A 23 -13.20 2.78 10.48
C ASP A 23 -13.20 1.23 10.44
N VAL A 24 -12.10 0.65 9.96
CA VAL A 24 -11.87 -0.81 10.02
C VAL A 24 -11.90 -1.33 11.45
N LEU A 25 -11.21 -0.64 12.37
CA LEU A 25 -11.21 -1.03 13.79
C LEU A 25 -12.60 -0.96 14.44
N ARG A 26 -13.48 -0.10 13.94
CA ARG A 26 -14.87 0.02 14.39
C ARG A 26 -15.82 -0.97 13.70
N GLY A 27 -15.32 -1.74 12.73
CA GLY A 27 -16.13 -2.64 11.90
C GLY A 27 -16.99 -1.91 10.86
N GLY A 28 -16.68 -0.65 10.54
CA GLY A 28 -17.38 0.14 9.53
C GLY A 28 -16.86 -0.07 8.10
N ALA A 29 -15.64 -0.60 7.97
CA ALA A 29 -15.01 -0.92 6.69
C ALA A 29 -14.18 -2.21 6.76
N GLU A 30 -13.92 -2.81 5.61
CA GLU A 30 -12.91 -3.85 5.45
C GLU A 30 -11.53 -3.22 5.18
N PRO A 31 -10.42 -3.84 5.61
CA PRO A 31 -9.09 -3.34 5.29
C PRO A 31 -8.86 -3.35 3.77
N LEU A 32 -8.36 -2.24 3.22
CA LEU A 32 -7.98 -2.16 1.80
C LEU A 32 -6.75 -3.01 1.48
N VAL A 33 -5.92 -3.27 2.48
CA VAL A 33 -4.72 -4.10 2.42
C VAL A 33 -4.65 -4.88 3.73
N THR A 34 -4.49 -6.20 3.65
CA THR A 34 -4.45 -7.06 4.84
C THR A 34 -3.03 -7.17 5.41
N GLY A 35 -2.90 -7.81 6.57
CA GLY A 35 -1.59 -8.16 7.13
C GLY A 35 -0.82 -9.15 6.24
N GLU A 36 -1.53 -10.06 5.59
CA GLU A 36 -0.97 -11.04 4.65
C GLU A 36 -0.40 -10.35 3.41
N ASP A 37 -1.08 -9.33 2.87
CA ASP A 37 -0.55 -8.53 1.76
C ASP A 37 0.78 -7.84 2.14
N GLY A 38 0.85 -7.33 3.36
CA GLY A 38 2.08 -6.77 3.93
C GLY A 38 3.19 -7.82 4.07
N LEU A 39 2.85 -9.04 4.49
CA LEU A 39 3.80 -10.14 4.59
C LEU A 39 4.34 -10.55 3.22
N GLU A 40 3.49 -10.67 2.20
CA GLU A 40 3.92 -10.99 0.83
C GLU A 40 4.85 -9.90 0.27
N THR A 41 4.54 -8.63 0.55
CA THR A 41 5.42 -7.51 0.19
C THR A 41 6.80 -7.64 0.84
N LEU A 42 6.86 -8.00 2.12
CA LEU A 42 8.13 -8.20 2.83
C LEU A 42 8.95 -9.36 2.27
N LYS A 43 8.31 -10.46 1.85
CA LYS A 43 9.02 -11.58 1.18
C LYS A 43 9.74 -11.10 -0.08
N VAL A 44 9.06 -10.28 -0.90
CA VAL A 44 9.64 -9.71 -2.13
C VAL A 44 10.81 -8.79 -1.82
N ILE A 45 10.64 -7.86 -0.89
CA ILE A 45 11.71 -6.93 -0.50
C ILE A 45 12.94 -7.70 0.00
N ASN A 46 12.74 -8.71 0.85
CA ASN A 46 13.84 -9.52 1.38
C ASN A 46 14.57 -10.29 0.28
N ALA A 47 13.85 -10.88 -0.67
CA ALA A 47 14.45 -11.58 -1.80
C ALA A 47 15.25 -10.64 -2.71
N ILE A 48 14.79 -9.40 -2.92
CA ILE A 48 15.53 -8.36 -3.65
C ILE A 48 16.86 -8.05 -2.94
N ILE A 49 16.81 -7.81 -1.63
CA ILE A 49 18.00 -7.54 -0.82
C ILE A 49 18.98 -8.73 -0.88
N GLU A 50 18.48 -9.95 -0.74
CA GLU A 50 19.29 -11.16 -0.82
C GLU A 50 19.92 -11.34 -2.21
N SER A 51 19.15 -11.09 -3.27
CA SER A 51 19.60 -11.16 -4.65
C SER A 51 20.73 -10.16 -4.92
N ALA A 52 20.57 -8.91 -4.47
CA ALA A 52 21.58 -7.87 -4.61
C ALA A 52 22.89 -8.24 -3.89
N ASN A 53 22.80 -8.85 -2.70
CA ASN A 53 23.97 -9.27 -1.93
C ASN A 53 24.70 -10.46 -2.55
N LYS A 54 23.97 -11.40 -3.16
CA LYS A 54 24.54 -12.65 -3.73
C LYS A 54 24.85 -12.56 -5.22
N GLY A 55 24.34 -11.56 -5.92
CA GLY A 55 24.48 -11.42 -7.37
C GLY A 55 23.76 -12.52 -8.16
N GLN A 56 22.71 -13.12 -7.61
CA GLN A 56 21.96 -14.22 -8.24
C GLN A 56 20.45 -14.09 -8.03
N LYS A 57 19.66 -14.75 -8.88
CA LYS A 57 18.20 -14.82 -8.73
C LYS A 57 17.82 -15.57 -7.45
N ILE A 58 16.85 -15.02 -6.71
CA ILE A 58 16.20 -15.66 -5.55
C ILE A 58 14.74 -15.94 -5.92
N ASP A 59 14.28 -17.17 -5.72
CA ASP A 59 12.88 -17.55 -5.92
C ASP A 59 12.08 -17.32 -4.62
N ILE A 60 10.82 -16.90 -4.77
CA ILE A 60 9.88 -16.62 -3.67
C ILE A 60 8.69 -17.55 -3.81
N TYR A 61 8.20 -18.09 -2.69
CA TYR A 61 7.06 -19.00 -2.59
C TYR A 61 6.04 -18.55 -1.53
#